data_AF-A0A379ABD5-F1
#
_entry.id   AF-A0A379ABD5-F1
#
_cell.length_a   1.000
_cell.length_b   1.000
_cell.length_c   1.000
_cell.angle_alpha   90.00
_cell.angle_beta   90.00
_cell.angle_gamma   90.00
#
_symmetry.space_group_name_H-M   'P 1'
#
loop_
_entity.id
_entity.type
_entity.pdbx_description
1 polymer ?
#
loop_
_entity_poly.entity_id
_entity_poly.type
_entity_poly.pdbx_seq_one_letter_code
_entity_poly.pdbx_strand_id
1 'polypeptide(L)' 'MPVALMALALSAFAIGTTEFVIMGLLPEVARDLQVSIPSAGWLISGYALGVAIGAPDYGAAYRQAAA' A
#
# COMPACT_ATOMS: atom_id res chain seq x y z
N MET A 1 20.18 -19.12 4.43
CA MET A 1 19.77 -17.71 4.63
C MET A 1 19.18 -17.57 6.02
N PRO A 2 19.51 -16.52 6.79
CA PRO A 2 18.89 -16.25 8.09
C PRO A 2 17.36 -16.23 8.00
N VAL A 3 16.67 -16.88 8.93
CA VAL A 3 15.19 -16.97 8.96
C VAL A 3 14.55 -15.58 8.97
N ALA A 4 15.16 -14.62 9.68
CA ALA A 4 14.71 -13.24 9.72
C ALA A 4 14.69 -12.56 8.34
N LEU A 5 15.68 -12.82 7.48
CA LEU A 5 15.70 -12.27 6.12
C LEU A 5 14.63 -12.91 5.23
N MET A 6 14.32 -14.18 5.47
CA MET A 6 13.28 -14.88 4.74
C MET A 6 11.88 -14.37 5.13
N ALA A 7 11.67 -14.12 6.43
CA ALA A 7 10.46 -13.47 6.93
C ALA A 7 10.34 -12.03 6.38
N LEU A 8 11.43 -11.26 6.37
CA LEU A 8 11.45 -9.91 5.79
C LEU A 8 11.11 -9.93 4.30
N ALA A 9 11.71 -10.83 3.53
CA ALA A 9 11.45 -10.97 2.10
C ALA A 9 9.99 -11.36 1.82
N LEU A 10 9.43 -12.30 2.60
CA LEU A 10 8.03 -12.69 2.48
C LEU A 10 7.09 -11.53 2.79
N SER A 11 7.35 -10.75 3.85
CA SER A 11 6.57 -9.58 4.19
C SER A 11 6.64 -8.50 3.11
N ALA A 12 7.85 -8.20 2.61
CA ALA A 12 8.03 -7.23 1.52
C ALA A 12 7.32 -7.68 0.24
N PHE A 13 7.37 -8.97 -0.09
CA PHE A 13 6.66 -9.54 -1.22
C PHE A 13 5.14 -9.46 -1.06
N ALA A 14 4.61 -9.82 0.12
CA ALA A 14 3.18 -9.77 0.39
C ALA A 14 2.64 -8.34 0.32
N ILE A 15 3.34 -7.38 0.95
CA ILE A 15 2.99 -5.95 0.90
C ILE A 15 3.05 -5.45 -0.55
N GLY A 16 4.14 -5.73 -1.27
CA GLY A 16 4.25 -5.35 -2.67
C GLY A 16 3.10 -5.91 -3.52
N THR A 17 2.75 -7.18 -3.33
CA THR A 17 1.64 -7.80 -4.06
C THR A 17 0.32 -7.08 -3.81
N THR A 18 0.00 -6.75 -2.56
CA THR A 18 -1.25 -6.04 -2.23
C THR A 18 -1.31 -4.63 -2.82
N GLU A 19 -0.17 -3.93 -2.89
CA GLU A 19 -0.14 -2.55 -3.41
C GLU A 19 -0.08 -2.46 -4.94
N PHE A 20 0.54 -3.44 -5.61
CA PHE A 20 0.71 -3.39 -7.06
C PHE A 20 -0.39 -4.13 -7.84
N VAL A 21 -1.05 -5.14 -7.25
CA VAL A 21 -2.13 -5.89 -7.94
C VAL A 21 -3.28 -4.97 -8.36
N ILE A 22 -3.65 -3.99 -7.54
CA ILE A 22 -4.75 -3.05 -7.85
C ILE A 22 -4.47 -2.22 -9.11
N MET A 23 -3.21 -1.94 -9.42
CA MET A 23 -2.81 -1.20 -10.63
C MET A 23 -3.19 -1.97 -11.89
N GLY A 24 -3.07 -3.31 -11.86
CA GLY A 24 -3.47 -4.20 -12.94
C GLY A 24 -4.99 -4.38 -13.05
N LEU A 25 -5.71 -4.22 -11.93
CA LEU A 25 -7.17 -4.33 -11.87
C LEU A 25 -7.89 -2.98 -12.07
N LEU A 26 -7.14 -1.88 -12.24
CA LEU A 26 -7.71 -0.54 -12.36
C LEU A 26 -8.72 -0.39 -13.51
N PRO A 27 -8.53 -1.01 -14.70
CA PRO A 27 -9.54 -0.97 -15.77
C PRO A 27 -10.85 -1.66 -15.38
N GLU A 28 -10.79 -2.80 -14.70
CA GLU A 28 -11.96 -3.51 -14.16
C GLU A 28 -12.69 -2.66 -13.10
N VAL A 29 -11.94 -2.06 -12.17
CA VAL A 29 -12.51 -1.15 -11.16
C VAL A 29 -13.21 0.05 -11.81
N ALA A 30 -12.60 0.64 -12.84
CA ALA A 30 -13.19 1.75 -13.58
C ALA A 30 -14.49 1.33 -14.29
N ARG A 31 -14.50 0.12 -14.88
CA ARG A 31 -15.68 -0.47 -15.54
C ARG A 31 -16.82 -0.71 -14.55
N ASP A 32 -16.52 -1.31 -13.42
CA ASP A 32 -17.53 -1.67 -12.40
C ASP A 32 -18.13 -0.43 -11.72
N LEU A 33 -17.32 0.61 -11.52
CA LEU A 33 -17.77 1.90 -10.98
C LEU A 33 -18.37 2.85 -12.05
N GLN A 34 -18.36 2.47 -13.33
CA GLN A 34 -18.79 3.29 -14.46
C GLN A 34 -18.11 4.68 -14.54
N VAL A 35 -16.81 4.73 -14.23
CA VAL A 35 -16.00 5.96 -14.29
C VAL A 35 -14.86 5.82 -15.30
N SER A 36 -14.20 6.93 -15.62
CA SER A 36 -12.99 6.90 -16.43
C SER A 36 -11.81 6.26 -15.67
N ILE A 37 -10.85 5.65 -16.37
CA ILE A 37 -9.62 5.12 -15.76
C ILE A 37 -8.86 6.19 -14.96
N PRO A 38 -8.65 7.43 -15.48
CA PRO A 38 -8.05 8.50 -14.69
C PRO A 38 -8.81 8.82 -13.40
N SER A 39 -10.15 8.77 -13.44
CA SER A 39 -10.99 8.98 -12.25
C SER A 39 -10.79 7.86 -11.21
N ALA A 40 -10.78 6.60 -11.62
CA ALA A 40 -10.52 5.47 -10.73
C ALA A 40 -9.11 5.55 -10.11
N GLY A 41 -8.13 6.12 -10.83
CA GLY A 41 -6.77 6.33 -10.34
C GLY A 41 -6.68 7.18 -9.06
N TRP A 42 -7.68 8.03 -8.78
CA TRP A 42 -7.71 8.80 -7.52
C TRP A 42 -7.79 7.92 -6.27
N LEU A 43 -8.32 6.70 -6.37
CA LEU A 43 -8.35 5.75 -5.25
C LEU A 43 -6.93 5.37 -4.80
N ILE A 44 -6.05 5.12 -5.77
CA ILE A 44 -4.64 4.80 -5.52
C ILE A 44 -3.90 6.03 -4.97
N SER A 45 -4.11 7.19 -5.58
CA SER A 45 -3.48 8.44 -5.12
C SER A 45 -3.89 8.81 -3.70
N GLY A 46 -5.17 8.65 -3.36
CA GLY A 46 -5.70 8.89 -2.00
C GLY A 46 -5.09 7.94 -0.97
N TYR A 47 -5.00 6.64 -1.30
CA TYR A 47 -4.30 5.66 -0.47
C TYR A 47 -2.84 6.03 -0.25
N ALA A 48 -2.09 6.32 -1.34
CA ALA A 48 -0.68 6.68 -1.28
C ALA A 48 -0.43 7.92 -0.40
N LEU A 49 -1.31 8.93 -0.50
CA LEU A 49 -1.26 10.12 0.37
C LEU A 49 -1.54 9.76 1.83
N GLY A 50 -2.53 8.90 2.09
CA GLY A 50 -2.81 8.38 3.43
C GLY A 50 -1.62 7.66 4.05
N VAL A 51 -0.94 6.80 3.28
CA VAL A 51 0.29 6.11 3.72
C VAL A 51 1.42 7.10 3.96
N ALA A 52 1.63 8.06 3.06
CA ALA A 52 2.69 9.06 3.16
C ALA A 52 2.56 9.91 4.44
N ILE A 53 1.34 10.21 4.89
CA ILE A 53 1.09 10.96 6.12
C ILE A 53 1.08 10.04 7.34
N GLY A 54 0.39 8.90 7.26
CA GLY A 54 0.17 8.02 8.42
C GLY A 54 1.42 7.25 8.85
N ALA A 55 2.30 6.85 7.93
CA ALA A 55 3.48 6.07 8.28
C ALA A 55 4.49 6.82 9.17
N PRO A 56 4.84 8.10 8.89
CA PRO A 56 5.64 8.92 9.80
C PRO A 56 5.04 9.03 11.21
N ASP A 57 3.73 9.29 11.31
CA ASP A 57 3.03 9.47 12.58
C ASP A 57 3.05 8.18 13.42
N TYR A 58 2.73 7.05 12.79
CA TYR A 58 2.78 5.74 13.45
C TYR A 58 4.19 5.38 13.88
N GLY A 59 5.19 5.66 13.03
CA GLY A 59 6.60 5.43 13.34
C GLY A 59 7.10 6.30 14.49
N ALA A 60 6.63 7.55 14.59
CA ALA A 60 6.96 8.43 15.71
C ALA A 60 6.33 7.96 17.02
N ALA A 61 5.05 7.58 17.00
CA ALA A 61 4.34 7.05 18.16
C ALA A 61 4.95 5.74 18.68
N TYR A 62 5.29 4.82 17.78
CA TYR A 62 5.93 3.56 18.13
C TYR A 62 7.29 3.77 18.83
N ARG A 63 8.10 4.73 18.35
CA ARG A 63 9.38 5.06 19.00
C ARG A 63 9.22 5.62 20.41
N GLN A 64 8.17 6.40 20.68
CA GLN A 64 7.91 6.93 22.02
C GLN A 64 7.43 5.87 23.01
N ALA A 65 6.62 4.90 22.55
CA ALA A 65 6.16 3.79 23.38
C ALA A 65 7.26 2.76 23.68
N ALA A 66 8.33 2.72 22.88
CA ALA A 66 9.47 1.83 23.03
C ALA A 66 10.62 2.43 23.88
N ALA A 67 10.46 3.65 24.38
CA ALA A 67 11.41 4.37 25.25
C ALA A 67 10.91 4.37 26.70
#